data_AF-A0A924KJ46-F1
#
_entry.id   AF-A0A924KJ46-F1
#
_cell.length_a   1.000
_cell.length_b   1.000
_cell.length_c   1.000
_cell.angle_alpha   90.00
_cell.angle_beta   90.00
_cell.angle_gamma   90.00
#
_symmetry.space_group_name_H-M   'P 1'
#
loop_
_entity.id
_entity.type
_entity.pdbx_description
1 polymer ?
#
loop_
_entity_poly.entity_id
_entity_poly.type
_entity_poly.pdbx_seq_one_letter_code
_entity_poly.pdbx_strand_id
1 'polypeptide(L)'
;MSYTFEPAPVVSVPVVGSPLRFPVHRVYCVGRNFEEHAKEMGFSGREPPFFFLKPTDALVIVNAGETGAMPYPSLTQNLHHEIELVVAIGTGGKNILAADAHKHIFGYAVGLDMTRRDLQ
;
A
#
# COMPACT_ATOMS: atom_id res chain seq x y z
N MET A 1 -24.40 -18.44 1.83
CA MET A 1 -23.33 -19.07 2.64
C MET A 1 -23.55 -18.65 4.07
N SER A 2 -23.35 -19.54 5.04
CA SER A 2 -23.44 -19.21 6.47
C SER A 2 -22.04 -19.27 7.06
N TYR A 3 -21.66 -18.26 7.85
CA TYR A 3 -20.38 -18.22 8.56
C TYR A 3 -20.59 -18.57 10.03
N THR A 4 -19.54 -19.03 10.70
CA THR A 4 -19.55 -19.32 12.15
C THR A 4 -19.66 -18.05 13.01
N PHE A 5 -19.37 -16.89 12.44
CA PHE A 5 -19.51 -15.56 13.03
C PHE A 5 -19.59 -14.51 11.91
N GLU A 6 -20.06 -13.30 12.25
CA GLU A 6 -20.11 -12.17 11.32
C GLU A 6 -18.70 -11.85 10.78
N PRO A 7 -18.50 -11.82 9.45
CA PRO A 7 -17.21 -11.47 8.88
C PRO A 7 -16.87 -10.00 9.18
N ALA A 8 -15.58 -9.69 9.26
CA ALA A 8 -15.12 -8.31 9.34
C ALA A 8 -15.66 -7.50 8.15
N PRO A 9 -16.02 -6.21 8.36
CA PRO A 9 -16.44 -5.34 7.27
C PRO A 9 -15.33 -5.20 6.24
N VAL A 10 -15.72 -5.02 4.98
CA VAL A 10 -14.77 -4.81 3.88
C VAL A 10 -13.98 -3.52 4.14
N VAL A 11 -12.66 -3.64 4.27
CA VAL A 11 -11.77 -2.49 4.36
C VAL A 11 -11.90 -1.67 3.08
N SER A 12 -12.12 -0.37 3.21
CA SER A 12 -12.33 0.53 2.07
C SER A 12 -11.73 1.90 2.31
N VAL A 13 -11.33 2.57 1.23
CA VAL A 13 -10.73 3.92 1.26
C VAL A 13 -11.69 4.97 0.67
N PRO A 14 -11.71 6.22 1.15
CA PRO A 14 -12.55 7.27 0.57
C PRO A 14 -12.11 7.60 -0.86
N VAL A 15 -13.08 8.00 -1.70
CA VAL A 15 -12.82 8.52 -3.04
C VAL A 15 -13.08 10.02 -3.03
N VAL A 16 -12.06 10.83 -3.34
CA VAL A 16 -12.17 12.30 -3.34
C VAL A 16 -13.30 12.73 -4.28
N GLY A 17 -14.20 13.59 -3.80
CA GLY A 17 -15.33 14.10 -4.58
C GLY A 17 -16.48 13.09 -4.79
N SER A 18 -16.46 11.94 -4.11
CA SER A 18 -17.51 10.93 -4.22
C SER A 18 -17.96 10.44 -2.83
N PRO A 19 -19.26 10.16 -2.64
CA PRO A 19 -19.73 9.49 -1.43
C PRO A 19 -19.40 7.99 -1.40
N LEU A 20 -18.93 7.43 -2.53
CA LEU A 20 -18.55 6.03 -2.64
C LEU A 20 -17.15 5.80 -2.05
N ARG A 21 -16.91 4.55 -1.62
CA ARG A 21 -15.62 4.09 -1.12
C ARG A 21 -15.05 3.02 -2.04
N PHE A 22 -13.74 2.99 -2.19
CA PHE A 22 -13.04 1.96 -2.95
C PHE A 22 -12.75 0.74 -2.04
N PRO A 23 -13.30 -0.45 -2.32
CA PRO A 23 -13.07 -1.64 -1.52
C PRO A 23 -11.66 -2.20 -1.77
N VAL A 24 -10.89 -2.40 -0.70
CA VAL A 24 -9.52 -2.91 -0.77
C VAL A 24 -9.54 -4.44 -0.71
N HIS A 25 -8.95 -5.08 -1.71
CA HIS A 25 -8.81 -6.54 -1.74
C HIS A 25 -7.44 -7.03 -1.23
N ARG A 26 -6.35 -6.49 -1.77
CA ARG A 26 -4.97 -6.82 -1.39
C ARG A 26 -4.09 -5.59 -1.50
N VAL A 27 -3.06 -5.51 -0.66
CA VAL A 27 -2.04 -4.47 -0.72
C VAL A 27 -0.72 -5.11 -1.15
N TYR A 28 -0.25 -4.74 -2.35
CA TYR A 28 1.06 -5.12 -2.86
C TYR A 28 1.99 -3.91 -2.75
N CYS A 29 3.20 -4.15 -2.26
CA CYS A 29 4.25 -3.15 -2.11
C CYS A 29 5.45 -3.54 -2.99
N VAL A 30 6.20 -2.55 -3.45
CA VAL A 30 7.34 -2.75 -4.35
C VAL A 30 8.61 -2.25 -3.67
N GLY A 31 9.50 -3.16 -3.30
CA GLY A 31 10.78 -2.81 -2.69
C GLY A 31 11.81 -2.36 -3.73
N ARG A 32 12.64 -1.38 -3.35
CA ARG A 32 13.78 -0.86 -4.14
C ARG A 32 13.39 -0.31 -5.53
N ASN A 33 12.23 0.33 -5.64
CA ASN A 33 11.75 0.86 -6.92
C ASN A 33 12.29 2.27 -7.26
N PHE A 34 13.07 2.87 -6.36
CA PHE A 34 13.78 4.14 -6.57
C PHE A 34 15.29 3.94 -6.40
N GLU A 35 16.06 4.36 -7.40
CA GLU A 35 17.51 4.13 -7.46
C GLU A 35 18.27 4.84 -6.34
N GLU A 36 17.85 6.05 -5.98
CA GLU A 36 18.48 6.82 -4.89
C GLU A 36 18.29 6.14 -3.54
N HIS A 37 17.09 5.59 -3.27
CA HIS A 37 16.83 4.80 -2.08
C HIS A 37 17.64 3.49 -2.03
N ALA A 38 17.81 2.82 -3.18
CA ALA A 38 18.66 1.63 -3.26
C ALA A 38 20.12 1.95 -2.88
N LYS A 39 20.65 3.11 -3.31
CA LYS A 39 21.99 3.59 -2.95
C LYS A 39 22.10 3.94 -1.46
N GLU A 40 21.09 4.60 -0.87
CA GLU A 40 21.04 4.89 0.57
C GLU A 40 21.08 3.61 1.43
N MET A 41 20.43 2.55 0.96
CA MET A 41 20.42 1.25 1.61
C MET A 41 21.70 0.42 1.35
N GLY A 42 22.72 0.99 0.69
CA GLY A 42 24.02 0.36 0.47
C GLY A 42 24.12 -0.55 -0.76
N PHE A 43 23.16 -0.49 -1.69
CA PHE A 43 23.15 -1.30 -2.91
C PHE A 43 23.72 -0.52 -4.11
N SER A 44 24.47 -1.21 -4.98
CA SER A 44 25.02 -0.64 -6.22
C SER A 44 24.26 -1.12 -7.46
N GLY A 45 23.67 -0.19 -8.22
CA GLY A 45 22.99 -0.47 -9.49
C GLY A 45 21.48 -0.73 -9.37
N ARG A 46 20.83 -0.91 -10.51
CA ARG A 46 19.37 -1.16 -10.59
C ARG A 46 19.11 -2.66 -10.57
N GLU A 47 18.80 -3.20 -9.40
CA GLU A 47 18.27 -4.56 -9.29
C GLU A 47 16.78 -4.59 -9.70
N PRO A 48 16.26 -5.72 -10.20
CA PRO A 48 14.83 -5.88 -10.37
C PRO A 48 14.11 -5.62 -9.04
N PRO A 49 13.00 -4.87 -9.03
CA PRO A 49 12.22 -4.70 -7.83
C PRO A 49 11.64 -6.03 -7.37
N PHE A 50 11.39 -6.15 -6.07
CA PHE A 50 10.69 -7.30 -5.49
C PHE A 50 9.35 -6.87 -4.89
N PHE A 51 8.45 -7.84 -4.72
CA PHE A 51 7.11 -7.59 -4.20
C PHE A 51 6.93 -8.24 -2.83
N PHE A 52 6.21 -7.56 -1.95
CA PHE A 52 5.71 -8.10 -0.69
C PHE A 52 4.27 -7.63 -0.47
N LEU A 53 3.61 -8.17 0.56
CA LEU A 53 2.22 -7.84 0.88
C LEU A 53 2.09 -7.29 2.29
N LYS A 54 1.10 -6.43 2.47
CA LYS A 54 0.53 -6.07 3.77
C LYS A 54 -0.93 -6.54 3.82
N PRO A 55 -1.43 -7.01 4.97
CA PRO A 55 -2.84 -7.35 5.10
C PRO A 55 -3.68 -6.07 5.00
N THR A 56 -4.92 -6.18 4.52
CA THR A 56 -5.74 -4.99 4.23
C THR A 56 -6.11 -4.21 5.48
N ASP A 57 -6.23 -4.88 6.61
CA ASP A 57 -6.50 -4.29 7.93
C ASP A 57 -5.29 -3.56 8.55
N ALA A 58 -4.11 -3.61 7.91
CA ALA A 58 -2.98 -2.74 8.27
C ALA A 58 -3.17 -1.28 7.81
N LEU A 59 -4.17 -1.01 6.96
CA LEU A 59 -4.43 0.34 6.47
C LEU A 59 -5.02 1.23 7.57
N VAL A 60 -4.30 2.31 7.89
CA VAL A 60 -4.84 3.44 8.66
C VAL A 60 -5.31 4.49 7.69
N ILE A 61 -6.62 4.76 7.67
CA ILE A 61 -7.23 5.70 6.74
C ILE A 61 -7.23 7.11 7.34
N VAL A 62 -6.67 8.07 6.61
CA VAL A 62 -6.62 9.47 6.98
C VAL A 62 -7.36 10.27 5.91
N ASN A 63 -8.42 10.98 6.27
CA ASN A 63 -9.14 11.79 5.27
C ASN A 63 -8.37 13.08 4.97
N ALA A 64 -8.66 13.69 3.82
CA ALA A 64 -8.05 14.96 3.45
C ALA A 64 -8.33 16.04 4.52
N GLY A 65 -7.28 16.71 4.99
CA GLY A 65 -7.37 17.73 6.04
C GLY A 65 -7.33 17.18 7.47
N GLU A 66 -7.24 15.87 7.65
CA GLU A 66 -7.08 15.24 8.98
C GLU A 66 -5.61 14.86 9.23
N THR A 67 -5.25 14.81 10.52
CA THR A 67 -4.00 14.21 10.98
C THR A 67 -4.27 12.78 11.40
N GLY A 68 -3.58 11.82 10.78
CA GLY A 68 -3.68 10.41 11.15
C GLY A 68 -3.04 10.13 12.51
N ALA A 69 -3.68 9.27 13.31
CA ALA A 69 -3.12 8.73 14.54
C ALA A 69 -2.74 7.26 14.34
N MET A 70 -1.44 6.98 14.29
CA MET A 70 -0.91 5.61 14.27
C MET A 70 -0.21 5.33 15.60
N PRO A 71 -0.63 4.30 16.35
CA PRO A 71 0.11 3.86 17.54
C PRO A 71 1.53 3.42 17.16
N TYR A 72 2.52 3.81 17.97
CA TYR A 72 3.88 3.30 17.78
C TYR A 72 3.88 1.77 17.95
N PRO A 73 4.37 0.99 16.98
CA PRO A 73 4.22 -0.45 17.01
C PRO A 73 5.15 -1.10 18.04
N SER A 74 4.76 -2.26 18.54
CA SER A 74 5.60 -3.02 19.47
C SER A 74 6.83 -3.61 18.78
N LEU A 75 7.82 -3.98 19.60
CA LEU A 75 9.04 -4.69 19.22
C LEU A 75 9.98 -3.94 18.26
N THR A 76 9.88 -2.62 18.17
CA THR A 76 10.83 -1.78 17.44
C THR A 76 11.27 -0.60 18.31
N GLN A 77 12.48 -0.11 18.07
CA GLN A 77 12.91 1.23 18.48
C GLN A 77 13.32 2.07 17.27
N ASN A 78 13.13 1.52 16.05
CA ASN A 78 13.54 2.14 14.81
C ASN A 78 12.42 2.06 13.77
N LEU A 79 11.41 2.92 13.94
CA LEU A 79 10.28 3.05 13.02
C LEU A 79 10.61 4.05 11.90
N HIS A 80 10.64 3.57 10.66
CA HIS A 80 10.86 4.39 9.47
C HIS A 80 9.52 4.71 8.77
N HIS A 81 9.49 5.86 8.11
CA HIS A 81 8.44 6.23 7.17
C HIS A 81 8.97 6.19 5.73
N GLU A 82 8.21 5.61 4.81
CA GLU A 82 8.49 5.63 3.37
C GLU A 82 7.26 6.20 2.66
N ILE A 83 7.38 7.35 2.00
CA ILE A 83 6.27 7.94 1.27
C ILE A 83 6.17 7.32 -0.12
N GLU A 84 4.98 6.86 -0.48
CA GLU A 84 4.76 6.05 -1.67
C GLU A 84 3.54 6.53 -2.47
N LEU A 85 3.66 6.44 -3.80
CA LEU A 85 2.50 6.53 -4.68
C LEU A 85 1.73 5.21 -4.62
N VAL A 86 0.47 5.27 -4.18
CA VAL A 86 -0.43 4.11 -4.17
C VAL A 86 -1.28 4.12 -5.44
N VAL A 87 -1.33 2.98 -6.12
CA VAL A 87 -2.14 2.76 -7.32
C VAL A 87 -3.30 1.83 -6.98
N ALA A 88 -4.54 2.33 -7.08
CA ALA A 88 -5.74 1.54 -6.90
C ALA A 88 -6.11 0.86 -8.23
N ILE A 89 -6.29 -0.46 -8.23
CA ILE A 89 -6.61 -1.25 -9.43
C ILE A 89 -8.13 -1.43 -9.54
N GLY A 90 -8.73 -0.94 -10.62
CA GLY A 90 -10.17 -1.04 -10.88
C GLY A 90 -10.57 -2.26 -11.68
N THR A 91 -9.69 -2.71 -12.58
CA THR A 91 -9.97 -3.85 -13.47
C THR A 91 -8.89 -4.91 -13.29
N GLY A 92 -9.30 -6.15 -12.97
CA GLY A 92 -8.39 -7.27 -12.86
C GLY A 92 -7.80 -7.72 -14.22
N GLY A 93 -6.84 -8.63 -14.18
CA GLY A 93 -6.24 -9.23 -15.37
C GLY A 93 -5.03 -10.11 -15.00
N LYS A 94 -4.52 -10.84 -16.00
CA LYS A 94 -3.30 -11.65 -15.88
C LYS A 94 -2.48 -11.46 -17.16
N ASN A 95 -1.16 -11.38 -17.03
CA ASN A 95 -0.23 -11.15 -18.14
C ASN A 95 -0.61 -9.89 -18.96
N ILE A 96 -0.98 -8.81 -18.26
CA ILE A 96 -1.35 -7.53 -18.87
C ILE A 96 -0.12 -6.95 -19.58
N LEU A 97 -0.29 -6.52 -20.83
CA LEU A 97 0.78 -5.85 -21.57
C LEU A 97 1.12 -4.54 -20.86
N ALA A 98 2.41 -4.22 -20.75
CA ALA A 98 2.87 -2.99 -20.08
C ALA A 98 2.23 -1.73 -20.67
N ALA A 99 2.01 -1.69 -21.99
CA ALA A 99 1.34 -0.58 -22.68
C ALA A 99 -0.14 -0.40 -22.26
N ASP A 100 -0.80 -1.47 -21.81
CA ASP A 100 -2.21 -1.45 -21.41
C ASP A 100 -2.41 -1.33 -19.89
N ALA A 101 -1.34 -1.44 -19.09
CA ALA A 101 -1.43 -1.46 -17.63
C ALA A 101 -2.20 -0.26 -17.04
N HIS A 102 -2.01 0.94 -17.60
CA HIS A 102 -2.70 2.15 -17.14
C HIS A 102 -4.24 2.07 -17.25
N LYS A 103 -4.77 1.28 -18.18
CA LYS A 103 -6.22 1.08 -18.37
C LYS A 103 -6.86 0.30 -17.21
N HIS A 104 -6.06 -0.39 -16.41
CA HIS A 104 -6.51 -1.15 -15.25
C HIS A 104 -6.57 -0.31 -13.96
N ILE A 105 -6.01 0.91 -13.99
CA ILE A 105 -5.92 1.78 -12.82
C ILE A 105 -7.25 2.50 -12.61
N PHE A 106 -7.80 2.39 -11.41
CA PHE A 106 -8.97 3.15 -10.96
C PHE A 106 -8.59 4.58 -10.52
N GLY A 107 -7.48 4.71 -9.79
CA GLY A 107 -7.04 5.98 -9.26
C GLY A 107 -5.74 5.87 -8.46
N TYR A 108 -5.37 6.98 -7.83
CA TYR A 108 -4.12 7.13 -7.11
C TYR A 108 -4.35 7.73 -5.73
N ALA A 109 -3.44 7.45 -4.80
CA ALA A 109 -3.39 8.05 -3.47
C ALA A 109 -1.93 8.21 -3.01
N VAL A 110 -1.74 8.95 -1.93
CA VAL A 110 -0.48 8.97 -1.17
C VAL A 110 -0.58 7.93 -0.06
N GLY A 111 0.45 7.10 0.10
CA GLY A 111 0.55 6.14 1.19
C GLY A 111 1.86 6.31 1.95
N LEU A 112 1.88 5.77 3.17
CA LEU A 112 3.09 5.60 3.96
C LEU A 112 3.32 4.11 4.18
N ASP A 113 4.42 3.57 3.66
CA ASP A 113 4.92 2.28 4.08
C ASP A 113 5.69 2.45 5.39
N MET A 114 4.97 2.22 6.50
CA MET A 114 5.55 2.26 7.84
C MET A 114 6.30 0.96 8.12
N THR A 115 7.59 1.07 8.45
CA THR A 115 8.50 -0.08 8.56
C THR A 115 9.23 -0.10 9.90
N ARG A 116 9.14 -1.23 10.61
CA ARG A 116 10.00 -1.54 11.77
C ARG A 116 11.36 -1.96 11.24
N ARG A 117 12.25 -0.98 11.02
CA ARG A 117 13.47 -1.17 10.21
C ARG A 117 14.46 -2.14 10.85
N ASP A 118 14.52 -2.16 12.17
CA ASP A 118 15.35 -3.06 12.95
C ASP A 118 14.96 -4.55 12.84
N LEU A 119 13.74 -4.85 12.38
CA LEU A 119 13.25 -6.23 12.22
C LEU A 119 13.20 -6.71 10.76
N GLN A 120 13.34 -5.82 9.79
CA GLN A 120 13.29 -6.12 8.36
C GLN A 120 14.66 -6.55 7.86
#